data_AF-A0A949H3U6-F1
#
_entry.id   AF-A0A949H3U6-F1
#
_cell.length_a   1.000
_cell.length_b   1.000
_cell.length_c   1.000
_cell.angle_alpha   90.00
_cell.angle_beta   90.00
_cell.angle_gamma   90.00
#
_symmetry.space_group_name_H-M   'P 1'
#
loop_
_entity.id
_entity.type
_entity.pdbx_description
1 polymer ?
#
loop_
_entity_poly.entity_id
_entity_poly.type
_entity_poly.pdbx_seq_one_letter_code
_entity_poly.pdbx_strand_id
1 'polypeptide(L)'
;MTLRRLRPGCRQSRRCASRSIRASGEALTAGIKHHSIDGVSVPITTPAKTVADSFKHRSKVGLDVALEALRDALRRKRATTDEIWRCAVADRVATVMRPYLENLP
;
A
#
# COMPACT_ATOMS: atom_id res chain seq x y z
N MET A 1 -37.63 12.67 0.02
CA MET A 1 -37.10 11.37 -0.46
C MET A 1 -35.67 11.63 -0.94
N THR A 2 -34.56 11.19 -0.35
CA THR A 2 -34.31 10.29 0.79
C THR A 2 -32.97 10.73 1.41
N LEU A 3 -33.03 11.31 2.61
CA LEU A 3 -31.87 11.43 3.50
C LEU A 3 -31.43 10.02 3.89
N ARG A 4 -30.19 9.63 3.60
CA ARG A 4 -29.57 8.48 4.28
C ARG A 4 -28.15 8.80 4.73
N ARG A 5 -28.13 9.50 5.87
CA ARG A 5 -27.26 9.26 7.03
C ARG A 5 -25.78 9.12 6.72
N LEU A 6 -25.09 10.26 6.77
CA LEU A 6 -23.75 10.36 7.34
C LEU A 6 -23.70 9.52 8.62
N ARG A 7 -22.84 8.49 8.66
CA ARG A 7 -22.57 7.74 9.89
C ARG A 7 -21.75 8.62 10.83
N PRO A 8 -22.24 8.94 12.04
CA PRO A 8 -21.45 9.58 13.08
C PRO A 8 -20.78 8.48 13.90
N GLY A 9 -19.45 8.42 13.93
CA GLY A 9 -18.80 7.33 14.65
C GLY A 9 -17.29 7.28 14.56
N CYS A 10 -16.59 8.40 14.80
CA CYS A 10 -15.23 8.30 15.32
C CYS A 10 -14.93 9.56 16.14
N ARG A 11 -15.58 9.66 17.30
CA ARG A 11 -15.12 10.56 18.38
C ARG A 11 -13.79 10.01 18.87
N GLN A 12 -12.82 10.90 19.03
CA GLN A 12 -11.47 10.65 19.51
C GLN A 12 -11.38 9.53 20.57
N SER A 13 -10.85 8.36 20.20
CA SER A 13 -10.26 7.45 21.18
C SER A 13 -8.78 7.82 21.36
N ARG A 14 -8.52 8.36 22.55
CA ARG A 14 -7.25 8.64 23.22
C ARG A 14 -6.04 7.88 22.62
N ARG A 15 -5.08 8.64 22.06
CA ARG A 15 -3.77 8.20 21.54
C ARG A 15 -3.78 6.90 20.73
N CYS A 16 -4.51 6.86 19.62
CA CYS A 16 -4.19 5.88 18.57
C CYS A 16 -2.93 6.37 17.84
N ALA A 17 -1.84 5.59 17.90
CA ALA A 17 -0.63 5.81 17.09
C ALA A 17 -0.87 5.48 15.61
N SER A 18 -1.97 6.00 15.03
CA SER A 18 -2.30 5.78 13.63
C SER A 18 -1.53 6.77 12.78
N ARG A 19 -0.56 6.26 12.01
CA ARG A 19 0.16 7.04 11.00
C ARG A 19 -0.69 7.12 9.74
N SER A 20 -1.27 8.30 9.47
CA SER A 20 -2.04 8.52 8.25
C SER A 20 -1.15 8.94 7.09
N ILE A 21 -1.26 8.25 5.96
CA ILE A 21 -0.67 8.63 4.68
C ILE A 21 -1.83 8.93 3.72
N ARG A 22 -1.79 10.08 3.04
CA ARG A 22 -2.80 10.46 2.05
C ARG A 22 -2.29 10.11 0.65
N ALA A 23 -2.96 9.19 -0.02
CA ALA A 23 -2.79 8.92 -1.44
C ALA A 23 -4.07 9.35 -2.18
N SER A 24 -3.91 9.88 -3.40
CA SER A 24 -5.01 10.35 -4.26
C SER A 24 -4.88 9.77 -5.67
N GLY A 25 -6.01 9.56 -6.35
CA GLY A 25 -6.04 9.12 -7.76
C GLY A 25 -5.78 7.63 -7.96
N GLU A 26 -5.19 7.27 -9.10
CA GLU A 26 -4.86 5.87 -9.46
C GLU A 26 -3.94 5.18 -8.45
N ALA A 27 -3.11 5.97 -7.76
CA ALA A 27 -2.28 5.49 -6.67
C ALA A 27 -3.08 5.03 -5.44
N LEU A 28 -4.35 5.42 -5.30
CA LEU A 28 -5.21 4.91 -4.24
C LEU A 28 -5.97 3.66 -4.69
N THR A 29 -6.40 3.57 -5.94
CA THR A 29 -7.27 2.49 -6.43
C THR A 29 -6.52 1.29 -7.00
N ALA A 30 -5.31 1.47 -7.53
CA ALA A 30 -4.52 0.39 -8.10
C ALA A 30 -4.07 -0.58 -6.98
N GLY A 31 -4.55 -1.82 -7.05
CA GLY A 31 -4.14 -2.87 -6.11
C GLY A 31 -4.85 -2.84 -4.76
N ILE A 32 -6.07 -2.31 -4.67
CA ILE A 32 -6.93 -2.56 -3.49
C ILE A 32 -7.62 -3.91 -3.64
N LYS A 33 -7.48 -4.76 -2.62
CA LYS A 33 -8.28 -5.98 -2.44
C LYS A 33 -9.20 -5.80 -1.24
N HIS A 34 -10.49 -6.04 -1.46
CA HIS A 34 -11.46 -6.00 -0.38
C HIS A 34 -11.37 -7.28 0.44
N HIS A 35 -11.09 -7.13 1.73
CA HIS A 35 -11.12 -8.22 2.70
C HIS A 35 -12.25 -7.97 3.69
N SER A 36 -13.07 -8.98 3.94
CA SER A 36 -14.09 -8.93 4.99
C SER A 36 -13.44 -9.23 6.33
N ILE A 37 -13.44 -8.24 7.23
CA ILE A 37 -13.04 -8.39 8.62
C ILE A 37 -14.27 -8.06 9.45
N ASP A 38 -14.70 -8.98 10.32
CA ASP A 38 -15.89 -8.83 11.19
C ASP A 38 -17.16 -8.38 10.43
N GLY A 39 -17.35 -8.90 9.21
CA GLY A 39 -18.52 -8.59 8.37
C GLY A 39 -18.48 -7.22 7.68
N VAL A 40 -17.38 -6.45 7.83
CA VAL A 40 -17.16 -5.18 7.15
C VAL A 40 -16.14 -5.37 6.02
N SER A 41 -16.51 -4.95 4.80
CA SER A 41 -15.59 -4.95 3.66
C SER A 41 -14.58 -3.81 3.82
N VAL A 42 -13.34 -4.16 4.13
CA VAL A 42 -12.24 -3.22 4.30
C VAL A 42 -11.35 -3.27 3.04
N PRO A 43 -11.08 -2.13 2.40
CA PRO A 43 -10.11 -2.06 1.31
C PRO A 43 -8.69 -2.21 1.89
N ILE A 44 -8.01 -3.30 1.55
CA ILE A 44 -6.61 -3.56 1.94
C ILE A 44 -5.74 -3.46 0.69
N THR A 45 -4.61 -2.78 0.77
CA THR A 45 -3.63 -2.74 -0.32
C THR A 45 -2.99 -4.10 -0.51
N THR A 46 -2.80 -4.51 -1.77
CA THR A 46 -2.07 -5.73 -2.10
C THR A 46 -0.61 -5.62 -1.63
N PRO A 47 0.07 -6.76 -1.42
CA PRO A 47 1.48 -6.77 -1.06
C PRO A 47 2.35 -6.01 -2.09
N ALA A 48 2.07 -6.18 -3.39
CA ALA A 48 2.74 -5.47 -4.47
C ALA A 48 2.59 -3.94 -4.33
N LYS A 49 1.37 -3.48 -4.05
CA LYS A 49 1.06 -2.07 -3.83
C LYS A 49 1.76 -1.50 -2.61
N THR A 50 1.80 -2.27 -1.52
CA THR A 50 2.45 -1.89 -0.27
C THR A 50 3.96 -1.69 -0.45
N VAL A 51 4.62 -2.55 -1.25
CA VAL A 51 6.03 -2.38 -1.60
C VAL A 51 6.25 -1.10 -2.40
N ALA A 52 5.44 -0.86 -3.45
CA ALA A 52 5.54 0.36 -4.25
C ALA A 52 5.32 1.63 -3.42
N ASP A 53 4.34 1.63 -2.51
CA ASP A 53 4.07 2.74 -1.60
C ASP A 53 5.22 3.00 -0.62
N SER A 54 5.92 1.94 -0.17
CA SER A 54 7.10 2.05 0.69
C SER A 54 8.23 2.80 -0.01
N PHE A 55 8.49 2.51 -1.29
CA PHE A 55 9.48 3.25 -2.10
C PHE A 55 9.05 4.70 -2.35
N LYS A 56 7.76 4.93 -2.56
CA LYS A 56 7.19 6.27 -2.73
C LYS A 56 7.37 7.13 -1.48
N HIS A 57 7.23 6.50 -0.31
CA HIS A 57 7.30 7.15 1.00
C HIS A 57 8.63 6.89 1.71
N ARG A 58 9.70 6.65 0.95
CA ARG A 58 11.04 6.36 1.47
C ARG A 58 11.55 7.36 2.50
N SER A 59 11.16 8.64 2.40
CA SER A 59 11.52 9.70 3.37
C SER A 59 10.83 9.56 4.74
N LYS A 60 9.71 8.83 4.80
CA LYS A 60 8.93 8.59 6.03
C LYS A 60 9.11 7.18 6.60
N VAL A 61 9.33 6.20 5.73
CA VAL A 61 9.43 4.77 6.09
C VAL A 61 10.87 4.32 6.22
N GLY A 62 11.80 4.91 5.47
CA GLY A 62 13.19 4.46 5.35
C GLY A 62 13.41 3.57 4.12
N LEU A 63 14.58 3.69 3.48
CA LEU A 63 14.93 2.89 2.30
C LEU A 63 15.14 1.41 2.66
N ASP A 64 15.78 1.13 3.80
CA ASP A 64 16.07 -0.23 4.25
C ASP A 64 14.77 -1.02 4.48
N VAL A 65 13.76 -0.38 5.09
CA VAL A 65 12.44 -0.98 5.30
C VAL A 65 11.73 -1.27 3.96
N ALA A 66 11.88 -0.40 2.96
CA ALA A 66 11.31 -0.64 1.63
C ALA A 66 11.98 -1.83 0.93
N LEU A 67 13.30 -1.99 1.08
CA LEU A 67 14.04 -3.14 0.57
C LEU A 67 13.67 -4.44 1.30
N GLU A 68 13.53 -4.40 2.63
CA GLU A 68 13.04 -5.53 3.40
C GLU A 68 11.64 -5.94 2.98
N ALA A 69 10.74 -4.98 2.76
CA ALA A 69 9.39 -5.25 2.28
C ALA A 69 9.38 -5.90 0.89
N LEU A 70 10.25 -5.44 -0.02
CA LEU A 70 10.42 -6.05 -1.35
C LEU A 70 10.90 -7.50 -1.23
N ARG A 71 11.96 -7.74 -0.44
CA ARG A 71 12.50 -9.09 -0.22
C ARG A 71 11.48 -10.01 0.45
N ASP A 72 10.73 -9.52 1.44
CA ASP A 72 9.73 -10.30 2.14
C ASP A 72 8.55 -10.67 1.24
N ALA A 73 8.10 -9.73 0.38
CA ALA A 73 7.03 -9.97 -0.59
C ALA A 73 7.40 -11.08 -1.59
N LEU A 74 8.63 -11.06 -2.10
CA LEU A 74 9.14 -12.08 -3.02
C LEU A 74 9.39 -13.41 -2.32
N ARG A 75 10.05 -13.40 -1.15
CA ARG A 75 10.32 -14.61 -0.35
C ARG A 75 9.05 -15.35 0.05
N ARG A 76 8.02 -14.61 0.46
CA ARG A 76 6.71 -15.19 0.84
C ARG A 76 5.81 -15.47 -0.36
N LYS A 77 6.28 -15.21 -1.60
CA LYS A 77 5.52 -15.32 -2.86
C LYS A 77 4.15 -14.62 -2.78
N ARG A 78 4.11 -13.48 -2.08
CA ARG A 78 2.89 -12.69 -1.85
C ARG A 78 2.60 -11.71 -2.99
N ALA A 79 3.60 -11.47 -3.83
CA ALA A 79 3.51 -10.68 -5.04
C ALA A 79 4.54 -11.18 -6.06
N THR A 80 4.22 -11.10 -7.35
CA THR A 80 5.19 -11.35 -8.43
C THR A 80 5.93 -10.07 -8.82
N THR A 81 7.10 -10.22 -9.44
CA THR A 81 7.88 -9.08 -9.97
C THR A 81 7.05 -8.22 -10.92
N ASP A 82 6.24 -8.83 -11.79
CA ASP A 82 5.33 -8.12 -12.70
C ASP A 82 4.24 -7.32 -11.97
N GLU A 83 3.66 -7.86 -10.89
CA GLU A 83 2.69 -7.14 -10.08
C GLU A 83 3.31 -5.92 -9.39
N ILE A 84 4.52 -6.10 -8.85
CA ILE A 84 5.29 -5.03 -8.21
C ILE A 84 5.63 -3.96 -9.24
N TRP A 85 6.09 -4.35 -10.44
CA TRP A 85 6.42 -3.42 -11.51
C TRP A 85 5.20 -2.61 -11.97
N ARG A 86 4.05 -3.26 -12.18
CA ARG A 86 2.80 -2.56 -12.54
C ARG A 86 2.40 -1.54 -11.48
N CYS A 87 2.48 -1.89 -10.20
CA CYS A 87 2.21 -0.96 -9.11
C CYS A 87 3.24 0.18 -9.07
N ALA A 88 4.52 -0.13 -9.29
CA ALA A 88 5.60 0.86 -9.31
C ALA A 88 5.44 1.90 -10.43
N VAL A 89 4.97 1.48 -11.60
CA VAL A 89 4.64 2.39 -12.71
C VAL A 89 3.45 3.28 -12.33
N ALA A 90 2.38 2.70 -11.79
CA ALA A 90 1.21 3.46 -11.33
C ALA A 90 1.58 4.50 -10.23
N ASP A 91 2.54 4.17 -9.36
CA ASP A 91 3.04 5.08 -8.33
C ASP A 91 4.16 6.02 -8.78
N ARG A 92 4.61 5.92 -10.04
CA ARG A 92 5.73 6.68 -10.61
C ARG A 92 7.06 6.47 -9.88
N VAL A 93 7.26 5.28 -9.31
CA VAL A 93 8.48 4.88 -8.59
C VAL A 93 9.30 3.81 -9.34
N ALA A 94 8.89 3.44 -10.55
CA ALA A 94 9.55 2.42 -11.37
C ALA A 94 11.06 2.68 -11.56
N THR A 95 11.48 3.93 -11.83
CA THR A 95 12.90 4.29 -12.01
C THR A 95 13.75 4.01 -10.76
N VAL A 96 13.17 4.21 -9.58
CA VAL A 96 13.85 3.96 -8.29
C VAL A 96 13.92 2.47 -8.02
N MET A 97 12.86 1.73 -8.36
CA MET A 97 12.77 0.29 -8.10
C MET A 97 13.58 -0.55 -9.09
N ARG A 98 13.77 -0.06 -10.33
CA ARG A 98 14.47 -0.75 -11.40
C ARG A 98 15.84 -1.34 -11.00
N PRO A 99 16.79 -0.59 -10.42
CA PRO A 99 18.06 -1.18 -10.01
C PRO A 99 17.88 -2.27 -8.95
N TYR A 100 16.89 -2.16 -8.06
CA TYR A 100 16.69 -3.16 -7.01
C TYR A 100 16.05 -4.45 -7.52
N LEU A 101 15.20 -4.37 -8.54
CA LEU A 101 14.62 -5.55 -9.18
C LEU A 101 15.63 -6.30 -10.04
N GLU A 102 16.57 -5.59 -10.67
CA GLU A 102 17.66 -6.18 -11.46
C GLU A 102 18.74 -6.84 -10.59
N ASN A 103 18.90 -6.41 -9.33
CA ASN A 103 19.90 -6.94 -8.39
C ASN A 103 19.36 -8.06 -7.48
N LEU A 104 18.10 -8.48 -7.62
CA LEU A 104 17.54 -9.60 -6.87
C LEU A 104 17.89 -10.91 -7.60
N PRO A 105 18.60 -11.85 -6.94
CA PRO A 105 19.08 -13.09 -7.55
C PRO A 105 17.96 -14.07 -7.89
#